data_AF-A0A373BBS0-F1
#
_entry.id   AF-A0A373BBS0-F1
#
_cell.length_a   1.000
_cell.length_b   1.000
_cell.length_c   1.000
_cell.angle_alpha   90.00
_cell.angle_beta   90.00
_cell.angle_gamma   90.00
#
_symmetry.space_group_name_H-M   'P 1'
#
loop_
_entity.id
_entity.type
_entity.pdbx_description
1 polymer ?
#
loop_
_entity_poly.entity_id
_entity_poly.type
_entity_poly.pdbx_seq_one_letter_code
_entity_poly.pdbx_strand_id
1 'polypeptide(L)'
;MLRKMTEIQLKKLLRQLHAAQIQDSLLEEYSEISKDSSENHSYKGNAQFRIIEETLNILSRNERFVIETHLVYHHTWSETMMFFAEKSGPGCERSERTLKRIQSSALKKMVNFINLSALKEYFHET
;
A
#
# COMPACT_ATOMS: atom_id res chain seq x y z
N MET A 1 -7.75 -26.65 1.18
CA MET A 1 -8.29 -25.31 1.46
C MET A 1 -7.41 -24.29 0.76
N LEU A 2 -7.97 -23.36 -0.02
CA LEU A 2 -7.19 -22.23 -0.58
C LEU A 2 -6.74 -21.30 0.55
N ARG A 3 -5.44 -21.02 0.64
CA ARG A 3 -4.82 -20.22 1.72
C ARG A 3 -5.12 -18.73 1.50
N LYS A 4 -6.02 -18.15 2.28
CA LYS A 4 -6.40 -16.74 2.13
C LYS A 4 -5.29 -15.79 2.59
N MET A 5 -5.17 -14.63 1.94
CA MET A 5 -4.33 -13.52 2.42
C MET A 5 -4.83 -13.06 3.80
N THR A 6 -3.89 -12.87 4.73
CA THR A 6 -4.16 -12.38 6.08
C THR A 6 -3.85 -10.90 6.22
N GLU A 7 -4.43 -10.23 7.22
CA GLU A 7 -4.05 -8.85 7.55
C GLU A 7 -2.57 -8.70 7.89
N ILE A 8 -1.95 -9.72 8.50
CA ILE A 8 -0.53 -9.71 8.84
C ILE A 8 0.33 -9.69 7.57
N GLN A 9 -0.01 -10.53 6.59
CA GLN A 9 0.65 -10.54 5.29
C GLN A 9 0.47 -9.20 4.56
N LEU A 10 -0.76 -8.66 4.53
CA LEU A 10 -1.03 -7.36 3.92
C LEU A 10 -0.21 -6.23 4.58
N LYS A 11 -0.14 -6.19 5.91
CA LYS A 11 0.66 -5.19 6.64
C LYS A 11 2.15 -5.28 6.31
N LYS A 12 2.67 -6.51 6.13
CA LYS A 12 4.08 -6.72 5.73
C LYS A 12 4.33 -6.14 4.33
N LEU A 13 3.44 -6.41 3.38
CA LEU A 13 3.55 -5.89 2.01
C LEU A 13 3.41 -4.36 1.96
N LEU A 14 2.43 -3.78 2.67
CA LEU A 14 2.26 -2.32 2.75
C LEU A 14 3.51 -1.62 3.29
N ARG A 15 4.20 -2.22 4.27
CA ARG A 15 5.46 -1.71 4.81
C ARG A 15 6.63 -1.78 3.82
N GLN A 16 6.55 -2.64 2.81
CA GLN A 16 7.58 -2.78 1.79
C GLN A 16 7.26 -1.95 0.53
N LEU A 17 6.02 -1.47 0.42
CA LEU A 17 5.52 -0.78 -0.77
C LEU A 17 6.33 0.47 -1.11
N HIS A 18 6.66 1.31 -0.11
CA HIS A 18 7.42 2.53 -0.37
C HIS A 18 8.82 2.25 -0.93
N ALA A 19 9.51 1.25 -0.38
CA ALA A 19 10.82 0.84 -0.89
C ALA A 19 10.72 0.27 -2.31
N ALA A 20 9.66 -0.50 -2.61
CA ALA A 20 9.39 -1.02 -3.95
C ALA A 20 9.11 0.11 -4.96
N GLN A 21 8.31 1.12 -4.58
CA GLN A 21 8.04 2.28 -5.43
C GLN A 21 9.31 3.07 -5.77
N ILE A 22 10.22 3.26 -4.80
CA ILE A 22 11.51 3.91 -5.04
C ILE A 22 12.38 3.08 -6.00
N GLN A 23 12.43 1.75 -5.80
CA GLN A 23 13.18 0.87 -6.68
C GLN A 23 12.66 0.91 -8.11
N ASP A 24 11.34 0.82 -8.30
CA ASP A 24 10.70 0.87 -9.61
C ASP A 24 10.98 2.22 -10.30
N SER A 25 10.87 3.34 -9.58
CA SER A 25 11.16 4.68 -10.12
C SER A 25 12.62 4.85 -10.55
N LEU A 26 13.58 4.36 -9.76
CA LEU A 26 14.99 4.43 -10.12
C LEU A 26 15.29 3.60 -11.37
N LEU A 27 14.74 2.38 -11.46
CA LEU A 27 14.94 1.51 -12.61
C LEU A 27 14.37 2.09 -13.90
N GLU A 28 13.20 2.75 -13.83
CA GLU A 28 12.62 3.48 -14.97
C GLU A 28 13.57 4.58 -15.46
N GLU A 29 14.07 5.42 -14.56
CA GLU A 29 15.03 6.49 -14.87
C GLU A 29 16.32 5.95 -15.54
N TYR A 30 16.89 4.87 -15.03
CA TYR A 30 18.09 4.25 -15.64
C TYR A 30 17.80 3.69 -17.05
N SER A 31 16.62 3.13 -17.28
CA SER A 31 16.24 2.57 -18.59
C SER A 31 16.08 3.65 -19.68
N GLU A 32 15.65 4.85 -19.29
CA GLU A 32 15.54 6.00 -20.21
C GLU A 32 16.91 6.57 -20.60
N ILE A 33 17.88 6.48 -19.67
CA ILE A 33 19.25 6.96 -19.86
C ILE A 33 20.08 5.98 -20.71
N SER A 34 19.91 4.66 -20.55
CA SER A 34 20.65 3.64 -21.31
C SER A 34 20.01 3.32 -22.66
N LYS A 35 20.05 4.26 -23.62
CA LYS A 35 19.66 4.00 -25.02
C LYS A 35 20.73 3.20 -25.79
N ASP A 36 21.14 2.02 -25.32
CA ASP A 36 21.85 1.07 -26.19
C ASP A 36 21.63 -0.42 -25.84
N SER A 37 21.40 -1.17 -26.93
CA SER A 37 21.39 -2.63 -27.15
C SER A 37 20.71 -3.59 -26.16
N SER A 38 19.55 -4.08 -26.61
CA SER A 38 19.11 -5.49 -26.50
C SER A 38 19.22 -6.17 -25.13
N GLU A 39 18.29 -5.85 -24.25
CA GLU A 39 17.63 -6.89 -23.45
C GLU A 39 16.25 -6.35 -23.11
N ASN A 40 15.20 -7.09 -23.51
CA ASN A 40 13.83 -6.85 -23.07
C ASN A 40 13.75 -7.08 -21.55
N HIS A 41 14.30 -6.16 -20.77
CA HIS A 41 13.99 -6.07 -19.36
C HIS A 41 12.59 -5.47 -19.24
N SER A 42 11.59 -6.29 -19.54
CA SER A 42 10.24 -6.09 -19.03
C SER A 42 10.33 -6.21 -17.52
N TYR A 43 10.77 -5.15 -16.84
CA TYR A 43 10.73 -5.01 -15.40
C TYR A 43 9.25 -5.04 -14.98
N LYS A 44 8.73 -6.25 -14.83
CA LYS A 44 7.47 -6.47 -14.13
C LYS A 44 7.79 -6.20 -12.67
N GLY A 45 7.56 -4.95 -12.24
CA GLY A 45 7.43 -4.63 -10.82
C GLY A 45 6.59 -5.71 -10.15
N ASN A 46 6.97 -6.10 -8.92
CA ASN A 46 6.38 -7.26 -8.25
C ASN A 46 4.85 -7.16 -8.34
N ALA A 47 4.22 -8.11 -9.03
CA ALA A 47 2.79 -8.09 -9.32
C ALA A 47 1.97 -7.92 -8.02
N GLN A 48 2.47 -8.42 -6.89
CA GLN A 48 1.88 -8.22 -5.57
C GLN A 48 1.83 -6.74 -5.19
N PHE A 49 2.93 -5.99 -5.34
CA PHE A 49 2.97 -4.56 -5.00
C PHE A 49 2.07 -3.74 -5.90
N ARG A 50 2.03 -4.02 -7.20
CA ARG A 50 1.09 -3.38 -8.11
C ARG A 50 -0.37 -3.65 -7.72
N ILE A 51 -0.69 -4.91 -7.36
CA ILE A 51 -2.02 -5.25 -6.87
C ILE A 51 -2.34 -4.49 -5.57
N ILE A 52 -1.41 -4.43 -4.61
CA ILE A 52 -1.62 -3.71 -3.34
C ILE A 52 -1.83 -2.21 -3.59
N GLU A 53 -1.01 -1.60 -4.43
CA GLU A 53 -1.12 -0.19 -4.80
C GLU A 53 -2.48 0.13 -5.41
N GLU A 54 -2.91 -0.65 -6.40
CA GLU A 54 -4.23 -0.48 -7.03
C GLU A 54 -5.37 -0.76 -6.05
N THR A 55 -5.18 -1.70 -5.13
CA THR A 55 -6.18 -2.01 -4.10
C THR A 55 -6.39 -0.82 -3.15
N LEU A 56 -5.43 0.10 -2.99
CA LEU A 56 -5.65 1.33 -2.21
C LEU A 56 -6.75 2.22 -2.81
N ASN A 57 -7.00 2.13 -4.12
CA ASN A 57 -8.01 2.94 -4.82
C ASN A 57 -9.47 2.60 -4.42
N ILE A 58 -9.71 1.45 -3.77
CA ILE A 58 -11.05 1.10 -3.27
C ILE A 58 -11.39 1.77 -1.93
N LEU A 59 -10.40 2.35 -1.26
CA LEU A 59 -10.54 2.94 0.06
C LEU A 59 -11.10 4.36 -0.03
N SER A 60 -11.84 4.77 0.99
CA SER A 60 -12.19 6.20 1.12
C SER A 60 -10.93 7.04 1.32
N ARG A 61 -11.01 8.35 1.04
CA ARG A 61 -9.89 9.30 1.20
C ARG A 61 -9.20 9.19 2.57
N ASN A 62 -9.99 9.06 3.65
CA ASN A 62 -9.47 8.97 5.01
C ASN A 62 -8.84 7.60 5.30
N GLU A 63 -9.42 6.52 4.78
CA GLU A 63 -8.87 5.18 4.92
C GLU A 63 -7.53 5.06 4.19
N ARG A 64 -7.48 5.50 2.93
CA ARG A 64 -6.26 5.53 2.13
C ARG A 64 -5.17 6.35 2.81
N PHE A 65 -5.51 7.55 3.25
CA PHE A 65 -4.56 8.41 3.95
C PHE A 65 -3.94 7.74 5.18
N VAL A 66 -4.76 7.15 6.06
CA VAL A 66 -4.24 6.48 7.26
C VAL A 66 -3.37 5.27 6.91
N ILE A 67 -3.70 4.53 5.85
CA ILE A 67 -2.90 3.40 5.39
C ILE A 67 -1.54 3.88 4.85
N GLU A 68 -1.55 4.86 3.95
CA GLU A 68 -0.33 5.40 3.35
C GLU A 68 0.58 5.99 4.43
N THR A 69 0.08 6.93 5.23
CA THR A 69 0.89 7.63 6.24
C THR A 69 1.47 6.68 7.28
N HIS A 70 0.66 5.79 7.87
CA HIS A 70 1.14 4.96 8.99
C HIS A 70 1.82 3.66 8.54
N LEU A 71 1.34 3.00 7.48
CA LEU A 71 1.87 1.69 7.08
C LEU A 71 2.88 1.77 5.93
N VAL A 72 2.68 2.65 4.95
CA VAL A 72 3.56 2.78 3.78
C VAL A 72 4.74 3.69 4.09
N TYR A 73 4.48 4.87 4.65
CA TYR A 73 5.51 5.86 4.99
C TYR A 73 6.05 5.74 6.42
N HIS A 74 5.59 4.74 7.18
CA HIS A 74 6.10 4.39 8.52
C HIS A 74 6.00 5.48 9.59
N HIS A 75 5.12 6.46 9.44
CA HIS A 75 4.89 7.46 10.48
C HIS A 75 4.28 6.83 11.73
N THR A 76 4.67 7.36 12.88
CA THR A 76 4.09 7.05 14.18
C THR A 76 2.62 7.49 14.24
N TRP A 77 1.88 7.00 15.24
CA TRP A 77 0.50 7.46 15.46
C TRP A 77 0.41 8.96 15.75
N SER A 78 1.38 9.52 16.48
CA SER A 78 1.45 10.96 16.76
C SER A 78 1.59 11.79 15.49
N GLU A 79 2.55 11.42 14.62
CA GLU A 79 2.74 12.06 13.32
C GLU A 79 1.52 11.88 12.41
N THR A 80 0.95 10.66 12.38
CA THR A 80 -0.24 10.38 11.57
C THR A 80 -1.43 11.25 12.00
N MET A 81 -1.63 11.47 13.30
CA MET A 81 -2.67 12.38 13.81
C MET A 81 -2.43 13.82 13.38
N MET A 82 -1.19 14.29 13.47
CA MET A 82 -0.80 15.63 13.03
C MET A 82 -1.10 15.83 11.55
N PHE A 83 -0.59 14.96 10.68
CA PHE A 83 -0.84 15.05 9.24
C PHE A 83 -2.32 14.88 8.88
N PHE A 84 -3.07 14.06 9.64
CA PHE A 84 -4.52 13.90 9.43
C PHE A 84 -5.25 15.21 9.69
N ALA A 85 -4.92 15.91 10.77
CA ALA A 85 -5.51 17.19 11.12
C ALA A 85 -5.18 18.26 10.05
N GLU A 86 -3.91 18.36 9.65
CA GLU A 86 -3.46 19.29 8.60
C GLU A 86 -4.21 19.09 7.28
N LYS A 87 -4.38 17.83 6.85
CA LYS A 87 -5.06 17.51 5.59
C LYS A 87 -6.58 17.67 5.64
N SER A 88 -7.19 17.49 6.81
CA SER A 88 -8.64 17.49 6.98
C SER A 88 -9.24 18.86 7.30
N GLY A 89 -8.38 19.83 7.66
CA GLY A 89 -8.78 21.19 8.03
C GLY A 89 -9.10 21.34 9.53
N PRO A 90 -9.26 22.59 10.00
CA PRO A 90 -9.49 22.89 11.42
C PRO A 90 -10.73 22.18 11.98
N GLY A 91 -10.62 21.61 13.19
CA GLY A 91 -11.74 20.95 13.89
C GLY A 91 -12.04 19.52 13.42
N CYS A 92 -11.25 18.98 12.49
CA CYS A 92 -11.36 17.61 12.00
C CYS A 92 -10.39 16.63 12.71
N GLU A 93 -9.82 17.01 13.86
CA GLU A 93 -8.87 16.19 14.59
C GLU A 93 -9.51 14.86 15.00
N ARG A 94 -8.70 13.80 14.95
CA ARG A 94 -9.14 12.45 15.31
C ARG A 94 -8.18 11.89 16.35
N SER A 95 -8.73 11.26 17.37
CA SER A 95 -7.92 10.52 18.34
C SER A 95 -7.23 9.32 17.68
N GLU A 96 -6.11 8.89 18.25
CA GLU A 96 -5.38 7.70 17.83
C GLU A 96 -6.29 6.46 17.74
N ARG A 97 -7.17 6.28 18.73
CA ARG A 97 -8.18 5.20 18.73
C ARG A 97 -9.05 5.23 17.49
N THR A 98 -9.45 6.41 17.03
CA THR A 98 -10.27 6.58 15.83
C THR A 98 -9.48 6.24 14.57
N LEU A 99 -8.24 6.69 14.46
CA LEU A 99 -7.37 6.37 13.32
C LEU A 99 -7.02 4.89 13.25
N LYS A 100 -6.74 4.24 14.40
CA LYS A 100 -6.59 2.77 14.49
C LYS A 100 -7.82 2.03 13.97
N ARG A 101 -9.02 2.48 14.33
CA ARG A 101 -10.27 1.89 13.83
C ARG A 101 -10.44 2.08 12.31
N ILE A 102 -10.08 3.25 11.78
CA ILE A 102 -10.07 3.51 10.33
C ILE A 102 -9.09 2.56 9.63
N GLN A 103 -7.87 2.42 10.15
CA GLN A 103 -6.87 1.49 9.61
C GLN A 103 -7.39 0.04 9.61
N SER A 104 -7.96 -0.43 10.71
CA SER A 104 -8.52 -1.78 10.79
C SER A 104 -9.65 -2.00 9.78
N SER A 105 -10.56 -1.03 9.62
CA SER A 105 -11.61 -1.08 8.59
C SER A 105 -11.02 -1.17 7.18
N ALA A 106 -10.04 -0.32 6.88
CA ALA A 106 -9.38 -0.28 5.58
C ALA A 106 -8.68 -1.60 5.26
N LEU A 107 -7.89 -2.14 6.19
CA LEU A 107 -7.20 -3.42 6.02
C LEU A 107 -8.18 -4.55 5.76
N LYS A 108 -9.29 -4.60 6.51
CA LYS A 108 -10.33 -5.61 6.30
C LYS A 108 -10.96 -5.49 4.91
N LYS A 109 -11.22 -4.28 4.42
CA LYS A 109 -11.72 -4.04 3.05
C LYS A 109 -10.75 -4.56 2.00
N MET A 110 -9.47 -4.21 2.10
CA MET A 110 -8.43 -4.65 1.17
C MET A 110 -8.28 -6.18 1.17
N VAL A 111 -8.19 -6.79 2.35
CA VAL A 111 -8.11 -8.27 2.52
C VAL A 111 -9.31 -8.95 1.88
N ASN A 112 -10.52 -8.45 2.15
CA ASN A 112 -11.74 -9.03 1.59
C ASN A 112 -11.76 -8.90 0.06
N PHE A 113 -11.40 -7.73 -0.49
CA PHE A 113 -11.35 -7.50 -1.92
C PHE A 113 -10.40 -8.48 -2.63
N ILE A 114 -9.18 -8.62 -2.10
CA ILE A 114 -8.17 -9.53 -2.68
C ILE A 114 -8.64 -10.98 -2.57
N ASN A 115 -9.13 -11.41 -1.41
CA ASN A 115 -9.54 -12.81 -1.19
C ASN A 115 -10.80 -13.23 -1.94
N LEU A 116 -11.68 -12.28 -2.29
CA LEU A 116 -12.91 -12.53 -3.05
C LEU A 116 -12.70 -12.41 -4.57
N SER A 117 -11.54 -11.92 -5.02
CA SER A 117 -11.19 -11.82 -6.44
C SER A 117 -10.23 -12.94 -6.87
N ALA A 118 -9.96 -13.01 -8.17
CA ALA A 118 -8.93 -13.90 -8.71
C ALA A 118 -7.51 -13.49 -8.29
N LEU A 119 -7.33 -12.29 -7.70
CA LEU A 119 -6.03 -11.75 -7.31
C LEU A 119 -5.40 -12.50 -6.14
N LYS A 120 -6.19 -13.24 -5.34
CA LYS A 120 -5.70 -14.06 -4.23
C LYS A 120 -4.56 -15.02 -4.64
N GLU A 121 -4.57 -15.49 -5.88
CA GLU A 121 -3.59 -16.45 -6.43
C GLU A 121 -2.17 -15.87 -6.42
N TYR A 122 -2.02 -14.54 -6.52
CA TYR A 122 -0.72 -13.87 -6.47
C TYR A 122 -0.10 -13.83 -5.07
N PHE A 123 -0.82 -14.24 -4.03
CA PHE A 123 -0.37 -14.15 -2.63
C PHE A 123 -0.19 -15.52 -1.96
N HIS A 124 -0.16 -16.61 -2.74
CA HIS A 124 -0.09 -17.98 -2.21
C HIS A 124 1.33 -18.52 -1.96
N GLU A 125 2.38 -17.88 -2.50
CA GLU A 125 3.74 -18.46 -2.56
C GLU A 125 4.79 -17.86 -1.60
N THR A 126 4.40 -17.06 -0.60
CA THR A 126 5.35 -16.48 0.39
C THR A 126 5.20 -17.04 1.80
#